data_AF-A0A354P7E6-F1
#
_entry.id   AF-A0A354P7E6-F1
#
_cell.length_a   1.000
_cell.length_b   1.000
_cell.length_c   1.000
_cell.angle_alpha   90.00
_cell.angle_beta   90.00
_cell.angle_gamma   90.00
#
_symmetry.space_group_name_H-M   'P 1'
#
loop_
_entity.id
_entity.type
_entity.pdbx_description
1 polymer ?
#
loop_
_entity_poly.entity_id
_entity_poly.type
_entity_poly.pdbx_seq_one_letter_code
_entity_poly.pdbx_strand_id
1 'polypeptide(L)'
;MSVVSNKPSINANAVPAMLRHFDQWVCWKYVQDHGGGRQRKVPVNPKSRRFASVKDRSTWTGIDNAILTYFQHLDELDGIGFVFTVDDPFIGIDLDDCRNPTTGDLSFTAYEILERIPTYTEVSPSGTGLKAIATIDSVVPSRRRSDPEIEIYSSGRFFTITTLTINGNLRIRDATDAIADILSLYFDDPGDLDNSIPLPAAPSCASDQAVLQKAMAARNGDKFRELWGGSSRGFNSNQSQADLSLCRLLAFWCGPCVDQIDRLFRSSGLFRSKWDERHFSSGATYGTETIQRAIVAQGTAFYRWQRLLNHDPKNE
;
A
#
# COMPACT_ATOMS: atom_id res chain seq x y z
N MET A 1 17.65 21.13 -21.30
CA MET A 1 16.32 20.58 -21.64
C MET A 1 15.50 20.64 -20.36
N SER A 2 14.49 21.52 -20.30
CA SER A 2 13.63 21.61 -19.12
C SER A 2 12.87 20.30 -18.97
N VAL A 3 13.03 19.63 -17.84
CA VAL A 3 12.10 18.58 -17.41
C VAL A 3 10.74 19.26 -17.37
N VAL A 4 9.84 18.91 -18.30
CA VAL A 4 8.44 19.31 -18.20
C VAL A 4 7.94 18.67 -16.92
N SER A 5 7.88 19.43 -15.83
CA SER A 5 7.29 18.97 -14.59
C SER A 5 5.81 18.74 -14.89
N ASN A 6 5.39 17.48 -14.98
CA ASN A 6 3.97 17.12 -14.98
C ASN A 6 3.40 17.48 -13.60
N LYS A 7 3.14 18.77 -13.37
CA LYS A 7 2.46 19.24 -12.17
C LYS A 7 1.06 18.65 -12.15
N PRO A 8 0.57 18.15 -11.00
CA PRO A 8 -0.75 17.58 -10.92
C PRO A 8 -1.80 18.64 -11.31
N SER A 9 -2.65 18.30 -12.29
CA SER A 9 -3.86 19.08 -12.58
C SER A 9 -4.85 18.80 -11.45
N ILE A 10 -4.98 19.75 -10.52
CA ILE A 10 -5.87 19.59 -9.37
C ILE A 10 -7.32 19.73 -9.83
N ASN A 11 -8.08 18.65 -9.74
CA ASN A 11 -9.52 18.66 -9.95
C ASN A 11 -10.21 18.89 -8.61
N ALA A 12 -10.71 20.11 -8.40
CA ALA A 12 -11.45 20.46 -7.17
C ALA A 12 -12.58 19.45 -6.90
N ASN A 13 -13.35 19.04 -7.91
CA ASN A 13 -14.48 18.12 -7.70
C ASN A 13 -14.06 16.71 -7.23
N ALA A 14 -12.78 16.37 -7.32
CA ALA A 14 -12.21 15.11 -6.83
C ALA A 14 -11.58 15.24 -5.43
N VAL A 15 -11.77 16.36 -4.73
CA VAL A 15 -11.44 16.49 -3.31
C VAL A 15 -12.62 15.97 -2.47
N PRO A 16 -12.42 14.97 -1.58
CA PRO A 16 -13.47 14.43 -0.72
C PRO A 16 -14.22 15.50 0.07
N ALA A 17 -15.55 15.42 0.07
CA ALA A 17 -16.42 16.38 0.75
C ALA A 17 -16.06 16.56 2.24
N MET A 18 -15.73 15.46 2.94
CA MET A 18 -15.34 15.52 4.36
C MET A 18 -14.11 16.41 4.60
N LEU A 19 -13.05 16.29 3.78
CA LEU A 19 -11.83 17.08 3.95
C LEU A 19 -12.03 18.59 3.69
N ARG A 20 -13.04 18.95 2.89
CA ARG A 20 -13.35 20.34 2.56
C ARG A 20 -13.86 21.15 3.76
N HIS A 21 -14.37 20.48 4.80
CA HIS A 21 -14.90 21.13 6.01
C HIS A 21 -13.80 21.60 6.97
N PHE A 22 -12.52 21.28 6.69
CA PHE A 22 -11.41 21.57 7.58
C PHE A 22 -10.49 22.64 6.97
N ASP A 23 -10.15 23.67 7.75
CA ASP A 23 -9.14 24.68 7.42
C ASP A 23 -7.71 24.16 7.66
N GLN A 24 -7.41 22.98 7.10
CA GLN A 24 -6.16 22.24 7.29
C GLN A 24 -5.38 22.10 5.97
N TRP A 25 -5.62 23.00 5.02
CA TRP A 25 -5.00 22.96 3.71
C TRP A 25 -3.75 23.83 3.64
N VAL A 26 -2.75 23.31 2.94
CA VAL A 26 -1.49 23.98 2.60
C VAL A 26 -1.21 23.81 1.10
N CYS A 27 -0.30 24.61 0.56
CA CYS A 27 0.38 24.27 -0.68
C CYS A 27 1.65 23.48 -0.36
N TRP A 28 2.36 22.96 -1.35
CA TRP A 28 3.68 22.38 -1.14
C TRP A 28 4.58 22.57 -2.35
N LYS A 29 5.88 22.42 -2.15
CA LYS A 29 6.88 22.40 -3.22
C LYS A 29 8.01 21.43 -2.93
N TYR A 30 8.71 21.01 -3.97
CA TYR A 30 9.97 20.28 -3.86
C TYR A 30 11.10 21.22 -3.41
N VAL A 31 11.83 20.80 -2.40
CA VAL A 31 13.05 21.46 -1.93
C VAL A 31 14.18 20.44 -1.97
N GLN A 32 15.28 20.81 -2.61
CA GLN A 32 16.46 19.96 -2.68
C GLN A 32 17.13 19.88 -1.31
N ASP A 33 17.57 18.69 -0.93
CA ASP A 33 18.29 18.54 0.32
C ASP A 33 19.70 19.15 0.21
N HIS A 34 20.21 19.70 1.31
CA HIS A 34 21.48 20.46 1.31
C HIS A 34 22.70 19.61 0.91
N GLY A 35 22.58 18.28 0.90
CA GLY A 35 23.61 17.32 0.48
C GLY A 35 23.41 16.68 -0.90
N GLY A 36 22.51 17.19 -1.75
CA GLY A 36 22.22 16.59 -3.06
C GLY A 36 21.37 15.31 -3.01
N GLY A 37 20.74 15.03 -1.87
CA GLY A 37 19.84 13.90 -1.67
C GLY A 37 18.47 14.05 -2.33
N ARG A 38 17.57 13.08 -2.06
CA ARG A 38 16.19 13.04 -2.60
C ARG A 38 15.45 14.34 -2.25
N GLN A 39 14.78 14.92 -3.24
CA GLN A 39 13.95 16.12 -3.03
C GLN A 39 12.88 15.85 -1.96
N ARG A 40 12.71 16.78 -1.04
CA ARG A 40 11.68 16.73 0.01
C ARG A 40 10.49 17.56 -0.40
N LYS A 41 9.28 17.09 -0.10
CA LYS A 41 8.03 17.83 -0.26
C LYS A 41 7.83 18.67 1.00
N VAL A 42 7.89 19.99 0.88
CA VAL A 42 7.81 20.92 2.01
C VAL A 42 6.50 21.69 1.95
N PRO A 43 5.71 21.75 3.04
CA PRO A 43 4.45 22.48 3.04
C PRO A 43 4.72 23.99 3.02
N VAL A 44 3.86 24.71 2.31
CA VAL A 44 3.92 26.15 2.08
C VAL A 44 2.59 26.75 2.50
N ASN A 45 2.66 27.81 3.31
CA ASN A 45 1.50 28.56 3.76
C ASN A 45 0.90 29.30 2.56
N PRO A 46 -0.36 29.03 2.16
CA PRO A 46 -0.92 29.65 0.97
C PRO A 46 -1.04 31.17 1.05
N LYS A 47 -1.17 31.74 2.25
CA LYS A 47 -1.32 33.19 2.47
C LYS A 47 0.00 33.94 2.30
N SER A 48 1.09 33.40 2.88
CA SER A 48 2.39 34.09 2.92
C SER A 48 3.40 33.56 1.92
N ARG A 49 3.15 32.39 1.33
CA ARG A 49 4.09 31.63 0.47
C ARG A 49 5.42 31.26 1.13
N ARG A 50 5.52 31.43 2.46
CA ARG A 50 6.61 30.91 3.30
C ARG A 50 6.30 29.47 3.71
N PHE A 51 7.27 28.78 4.31
CA PHE A 51 7.04 27.43 4.81
C PHE A 51 5.92 27.41 5.85
N ALA A 52 5.00 26.46 5.71
CA ALA A 52 3.99 26.18 6.72
C ALA A 52 4.54 25.21 7.76
N SER A 53 4.00 25.27 8.96
CA SER A 53 4.28 24.31 10.02
C SER A 53 3.12 23.35 10.15
N VAL A 54 3.39 22.05 10.19
CA VAL A 54 2.36 21.02 10.45
C VAL A 54 1.83 21.03 11.88
N LYS A 55 2.30 21.96 12.73
CA LYS A 55 1.85 22.15 14.12
C LYS A 55 1.19 23.51 14.36
N ASP A 56 1.27 24.44 13.41
CA ASP A 56 0.76 25.80 13.56
C ASP A 56 -0.42 26.04 12.62
N ARG A 57 -1.63 26.00 13.19
CA ARG A 57 -2.90 26.21 12.47
C ARG A 57 -2.96 27.55 11.73
N SER A 58 -2.23 28.57 12.19
CA SER A 58 -2.21 29.89 11.54
C SER A 58 -1.57 29.86 10.13
N THR A 59 -0.76 28.83 9.86
CA THR A 59 -0.08 28.63 8.59
C THR A 59 -0.92 27.89 7.54
N TRP A 60 -2.15 27.50 7.88
CA TRP A 60 -3.07 26.75 7.01
C TRP A 60 -4.24 27.64 6.54
N THR A 61 -5.08 27.09 5.68
CA THR A 61 -6.27 27.74 5.12
C THR A 61 -7.33 26.71 4.72
N GLY A 62 -8.50 27.16 4.28
CA GLY A 62 -9.50 26.32 3.61
C GLY A 62 -9.11 25.95 2.17
N ILE A 63 -9.72 24.89 1.64
CA ILE A 63 -9.41 24.28 0.34
C ILE A 63 -9.43 25.28 -0.83
N ASP A 64 -10.44 26.14 -0.92
CA ASP A 64 -10.61 27.02 -2.09
C ASP A 64 -9.45 28.01 -2.22
N ASN A 65 -8.96 28.52 -1.09
CA ASN A 65 -7.80 29.43 -1.08
C ASN A 65 -6.49 28.69 -1.40
N ALA A 66 -6.34 27.44 -0.94
CA ALA A 66 -5.17 26.63 -1.29
C ALA A 66 -5.14 26.30 -2.80
N ILE A 67 -6.28 25.93 -3.39
CA ILE A 67 -6.41 25.69 -4.83
C ILE A 67 -6.15 26.97 -5.63
N LEU A 68 -6.77 28.09 -5.24
CA LEU A 68 -6.58 29.38 -5.90
C LEU A 68 -5.11 29.79 -5.90
N THR A 69 -4.46 29.70 -4.74
CA THR A 69 -3.05 30.04 -4.58
C THR A 69 -2.16 29.14 -5.43
N TYR A 70 -2.43 27.82 -5.44
CA TYR A 70 -1.69 26.88 -6.29
C TYR A 70 -1.76 27.26 -7.77
N PHE A 71 -2.95 27.56 -8.30
CA PHE A 71 -3.12 27.94 -9.70
C PHE A 71 -2.54 29.31 -10.04
N GLN A 72 -2.50 30.24 -9.09
CA GLN A 72 -1.86 31.55 -9.29
C GLN A 72 -0.32 31.49 -9.27
N HIS A 73 0.25 30.44 -8.69
CA HIS A 73 1.69 30.31 -8.46
C HIS A 73 2.24 28.95 -8.93
N LEU A 74 1.81 28.52 -10.13
CA LEU A 74 2.24 27.27 -10.76
C LEU A 74 3.74 27.22 -11.09
N ASP A 75 4.47 28.31 -11.00
CA ASP A 75 5.92 28.38 -11.14
C ASP A 75 6.66 28.15 -9.81
N GLU A 76 6.03 28.45 -8.67
CA GLU A 76 6.62 28.36 -7.32
C GLU A 76 6.15 27.14 -6.51
N LEU A 77 4.98 26.59 -6.85
CA LEU A 77 4.30 25.53 -6.10
C LEU A 77 4.12 24.26 -6.94
N ASP A 78 4.12 23.09 -6.30
CA ASP A 78 4.00 21.78 -6.96
C ASP A 78 2.69 21.05 -6.62
N GLY A 79 1.87 21.61 -5.72
CA GLY A 79 0.52 21.13 -5.46
C GLY A 79 -0.07 21.63 -4.15
N ILE A 80 -1.18 21.00 -3.77
CA ILE A 80 -1.88 21.21 -2.49
C ILE A 80 -1.64 20.03 -1.54
N GLY A 81 -1.87 20.24 -0.25
CA GLY A 81 -1.75 19.21 0.77
C GLY A 81 -2.69 19.44 1.95
N PHE A 82 -2.92 18.39 2.71
CA PHE A 82 -3.80 18.36 3.88
C PHE A 82 -3.00 17.96 5.12
N VAL A 83 -3.12 18.71 6.20
CA VAL A 83 -2.43 18.46 7.47
C VAL A 83 -3.32 17.61 8.39
N PHE A 84 -2.75 16.53 8.94
CA PHE A 84 -3.40 15.66 9.94
C PHE A 84 -3.09 16.14 11.35
N THR A 85 -4.11 16.20 12.19
CA THR A 85 -4.07 16.68 13.56
C THR A 85 -4.76 15.68 14.48
N VAL A 86 -4.47 15.80 15.78
CA VAL A 86 -5.12 14.96 16.80
C VAL A 86 -6.60 15.30 16.99
N ASP A 87 -7.07 16.42 16.46
CA ASP A 87 -8.45 16.92 16.63
C ASP A 87 -9.34 16.59 15.42
N ASP A 88 -8.80 15.98 14.37
CA ASP A 88 -9.56 15.52 13.21
C ASP A 88 -9.69 13.99 13.21
N PRO A 89 -10.73 13.44 12.57
CA PRO A 89 -10.99 12.00 12.65
C PRO A 89 -10.14 11.19 11.66
N PHE A 90 -9.13 11.78 11.01
CA PHE A 90 -8.51 11.17 9.84
C PHE A 90 -7.26 10.35 10.18
N ILE A 91 -7.07 9.29 9.39
CA ILE A 91 -5.83 8.53 9.34
C ILE A 91 -5.34 8.42 7.91
N GLY A 92 -4.07 8.76 7.71
CA GLY A 92 -3.39 8.66 6.43
C GLY A 92 -2.55 7.38 6.35
N ILE A 93 -2.72 6.63 5.27
CA ILE A 93 -1.90 5.47 4.94
C ILE A 93 -1.09 5.82 3.69
N ASP A 94 0.24 5.84 3.82
CA ASP A 94 1.19 6.08 2.74
C ASP A 94 1.81 4.77 2.30
N LEU A 95 1.68 4.46 1.01
CA LEU A 95 2.21 3.25 0.39
C LEU A 95 3.19 3.68 -0.69
N ASP A 96 4.46 3.69 -0.32
CA ASP A 96 5.53 4.04 -1.25
C ASP A 96 5.85 2.87 -2.17
N ASP A 97 6.27 3.21 -3.39
CA ASP A 97 6.72 2.25 -4.39
C ASP A 97 5.76 1.04 -4.59
N CYS A 98 4.44 1.31 -4.63
CA CYS A 98 3.41 0.27 -4.71
C CYS A 98 2.54 0.22 -5.99
N ARG A 99 2.43 1.26 -6.81
CA ARG A 99 1.79 1.27 -8.16
C ARG A 99 2.71 1.39 -9.41
N ASN A 100 2.64 0.49 -10.39
CA ASN A 100 3.32 0.68 -11.68
C ASN A 100 2.76 1.93 -12.39
N PRO A 101 3.57 2.94 -12.72
CA PRO A 101 3.07 4.21 -13.25
C PRO A 101 2.42 4.07 -14.64
N THR A 102 2.89 3.10 -15.43
CA THR A 102 2.44 2.85 -16.81
C THR A 102 1.18 1.99 -16.85
N THR A 103 1.17 0.86 -16.12
CA THR A 103 0.04 -0.10 -16.19
C THR A 103 -1.03 0.16 -15.13
N GLY A 104 -0.67 0.83 -14.03
CA GLY A 104 -1.53 0.97 -12.86
C GLY A 104 -1.54 -0.25 -11.93
N ASP A 105 -0.78 -1.30 -12.25
CA ASP A 105 -0.72 -2.52 -11.43
C ASP A 105 -0.19 -2.23 -10.02
N LEU A 106 -0.83 -2.80 -9.01
CA LEU A 106 -0.46 -2.61 -7.62
C LEU A 106 0.45 -3.75 -7.12
N SER A 107 1.31 -3.41 -6.16
CA SER A 107 2.00 -4.39 -5.35
C SER A 107 0.98 -5.15 -4.49
N PHE A 108 1.37 -6.36 -4.10
CA PHE A 108 0.57 -7.19 -3.21
C PHE A 108 0.08 -6.45 -1.96
N THR A 109 1.00 -5.82 -1.23
CA THR A 109 0.70 -5.08 0.00
C THR A 109 -0.29 -3.93 -0.24
N ALA A 110 -0.17 -3.21 -1.35
CA ALA A 110 -1.11 -2.15 -1.66
C ALA A 110 -2.50 -2.68 -1.99
N TYR A 111 -2.60 -3.74 -2.78
CA TYR A 111 -3.88 -4.39 -3.03
C TYR A 111 -4.52 -4.86 -1.73
N GLU A 112 -3.74 -5.49 -0.85
CA GLU A 112 -4.21 -6.04 0.41
C GLU A 112 -4.79 -4.97 1.36
N ILE A 113 -4.08 -3.84 1.48
CA ILE A 113 -4.50 -2.72 2.32
C ILE A 113 -5.75 -2.05 1.75
N LEU A 114 -5.83 -1.86 0.43
CA LEU A 114 -6.99 -1.22 -0.21
C LEU A 114 -8.25 -2.07 -0.21
N GLU A 115 -8.13 -3.41 -0.24
CA GLU A 115 -9.28 -4.30 -0.07
C GLU A 115 -9.81 -4.26 1.38
N ARG A 116 -8.93 -4.18 2.38
CA ARG A 116 -9.32 -4.04 3.80
C ARG A 116 -9.89 -2.65 4.11
N ILE A 117 -9.31 -1.62 3.49
CA ILE A 117 -9.71 -0.23 3.65
C ILE A 117 -10.13 0.35 2.30
N PRO A 118 -11.36 0.05 1.83
CA PRO A 118 -11.87 0.57 0.56
C PRO A 118 -12.32 2.04 0.72
N THR A 119 -11.39 2.92 1.06
CA THR A 119 -11.60 4.34 1.32
C THR A 119 -11.12 5.21 0.14
N TYR A 120 -11.12 6.53 0.32
CA TYR A 120 -10.50 7.46 -0.61
C TYR A 120 -9.01 7.15 -0.74
N THR A 121 -8.60 6.88 -1.98
CA THR A 121 -7.20 6.59 -2.31
C THR A 121 -6.82 7.30 -3.59
N GLU A 122 -5.67 7.96 -3.60
CA GLU A 122 -5.13 8.65 -4.76
C GLU A 122 -3.68 8.23 -5.07
N VAL A 123 -3.30 8.43 -6.32
CA VAL A 123 -1.92 8.24 -6.78
C VAL A 123 -1.07 9.38 -6.26
N SER A 124 0.07 9.05 -5.65
CA SER A 124 0.99 10.05 -5.10
C SER A 124 1.64 10.89 -6.22
N PRO A 125 2.27 12.04 -5.90
CA PRO A 125 2.89 12.89 -6.91
C PRO A 125 3.99 12.21 -7.75
N SER A 126 4.60 11.12 -7.26
CA SER A 126 5.60 10.38 -8.04
C SER A 126 4.98 9.46 -9.10
N GLY A 127 3.66 9.24 -9.07
CA GLY A 127 2.97 8.26 -9.91
C GLY A 127 3.15 6.81 -9.46
N THR A 128 4.12 6.55 -8.56
CA THR A 128 4.51 5.23 -8.09
C THR A 128 3.94 4.88 -6.71
N GLY A 129 3.55 5.86 -5.89
CA GLY A 129 2.95 5.59 -4.58
C GLY A 129 1.44 5.75 -4.59
N LEU A 130 0.81 5.34 -3.50
CA LEU A 130 -0.60 5.60 -3.21
C LEU A 130 -0.73 6.24 -1.83
N LYS A 131 -1.73 7.11 -1.68
CA LYS A 131 -2.13 7.66 -0.38
C LYS A 131 -3.60 7.37 -0.15
N ALA A 132 -3.91 6.66 0.92
CA ALA A 132 -5.28 6.42 1.35
C ALA A 132 -5.60 7.29 2.59
N ILE A 133 -6.83 7.77 2.68
CA ILE A 133 -7.34 8.52 3.83
C ILE A 133 -8.64 7.89 4.29
N ALA A 134 -8.68 7.48 5.55
CA ALA A 134 -9.86 6.93 6.22
C ALA A 134 -10.22 7.77 7.46
N THR A 135 -11.36 7.48 8.09
CA THR A 135 -11.61 7.89 9.47
C THR A 135 -11.29 6.78 10.46
N ILE A 136 -10.99 7.16 11.70
CA ILE A 136 -10.76 6.24 12.81
C ILE A 136 -11.37 6.79 14.11
N ASP A 137 -11.96 5.92 14.92
CA ASP A 137 -12.52 6.25 16.24
C ASP A 137 -11.61 5.74 17.40
N SER A 138 -10.30 5.74 17.17
CA SER A 138 -9.31 5.33 18.16
C SER A 138 -7.99 6.07 17.99
N VAL A 139 -7.30 6.27 19.09
CA VAL A 139 -5.96 6.88 19.09
C VAL A 139 -4.94 5.81 18.75
N VAL A 140 -4.48 5.82 17.50
CA VAL A 140 -3.36 4.99 17.06
C VAL A 140 -2.09 5.83 16.87
N PRO A 141 -0.94 5.38 17.40
CA PRO A 141 0.32 6.04 17.14
C PRO A 141 0.74 5.88 15.68
N SER A 142 1.43 6.87 15.14
CA SER A 142 2.04 6.75 13.81
C SER A 142 3.04 5.59 13.78
N ARG A 143 3.03 4.83 12.69
CA ARG A 143 3.85 3.62 12.50
C ARG A 143 4.49 3.64 11.12
N ARG A 144 5.71 3.08 11.03
CA ARG A 144 6.45 2.95 9.78
C ARG A 144 7.15 1.60 9.73
N ARG A 145 7.02 0.92 8.60
CA ARG A 145 7.73 -0.32 8.28
C ARG A 145 8.45 -0.13 6.95
N SER A 146 9.65 -0.69 6.83
CA SER A 146 10.49 -0.56 5.64
C SER A 146 10.37 -1.72 4.65
N ASP A 147 9.94 -2.91 5.09
CA ASP A 147 9.63 -4.03 4.20
C ASP A 147 8.43 -4.86 4.71
N PRO A 148 7.25 -4.77 4.06
CA PRO A 148 6.95 -3.84 2.97
C PRO A 148 6.92 -2.38 3.45
N GLU A 149 7.11 -1.42 2.53
CA GLU A 149 7.10 0.02 2.86
C GLU A 149 5.66 0.50 3.10
N ILE A 150 5.29 0.62 4.38
CA ILE A 150 3.98 1.07 4.85
C ILE A 150 4.19 2.14 5.92
N GLU A 151 3.53 3.28 5.76
CA GLU A 151 3.48 4.32 6.79
C GLU A 151 2.03 4.66 7.14
N ILE A 152 1.74 4.75 8.44
CA ILE A 152 0.42 5.10 8.98
C ILE A 152 0.60 6.33 9.87
N TYR A 153 -0.20 7.36 9.62
CA TYR A 153 -0.14 8.64 10.32
C TYR A 153 -1.53 9.10 10.76
N SER A 154 -1.70 9.31 12.06
CA SER A 154 -2.89 9.94 12.65
C SER A 154 -2.72 11.44 12.85
N SER A 155 -1.48 11.94 13.00
CA SER A 155 -1.22 13.37 13.20
C SER A 155 0.24 13.76 12.92
N GLY A 156 0.53 15.06 12.90
CA GLY A 156 1.90 15.60 12.87
C GLY A 156 2.59 15.47 11.51
N ARG A 157 1.84 15.11 10.48
CA ARG A 157 2.27 15.04 9.07
C ARG A 157 1.23 15.74 8.19
N PHE A 158 1.64 16.06 6.98
CA PHE A 158 0.72 16.45 5.91
C PHE A 158 0.83 15.44 4.78
N PHE A 159 -0.26 15.17 4.08
CA PHE A 159 -0.24 14.48 2.80
C PHE A 159 -0.36 15.49 1.67
N THR A 160 0.43 15.29 0.62
CA THR A 160 0.14 15.91 -0.67
C THR A 160 -1.18 15.35 -1.21
N ILE A 161 -2.02 16.20 -1.77
CA ILE A 161 -3.27 15.81 -2.43
C ILE A 161 -3.13 16.05 -3.93
N THR A 162 -3.25 14.99 -4.72
CA THR A 162 -3.11 15.03 -6.19
C THR A 162 -4.44 15.07 -6.91
N THR A 163 -5.52 14.64 -6.25
CA THR A 163 -6.85 14.43 -6.83
C THR A 163 -6.90 13.37 -7.95
N LEU A 164 -5.81 12.61 -8.13
CA LEU A 164 -5.73 11.50 -9.09
C LEU A 164 -6.18 10.20 -8.44
N THR A 165 -7.49 10.08 -8.27
CA THR A 165 -8.11 9.01 -7.47
C THR A 165 -8.07 7.65 -8.16
N ILE A 166 -7.87 6.58 -7.37
CA ILE A 166 -8.05 5.20 -7.83
C ILE A 166 -9.54 4.90 -7.94
N ASN A 167 -9.98 4.44 -9.12
CA ASN A 167 -11.36 4.04 -9.43
C ASN A 167 -12.43 5.13 -9.20
N GLY A 168 -12.04 6.40 -9.10
CA GLY A 168 -12.98 7.51 -8.86
C GLY A 168 -13.62 7.52 -7.47
N ASN A 169 -13.12 6.73 -6.51
CA ASN A 169 -13.73 6.66 -5.18
C ASN A 169 -13.39 7.89 -4.32
N LEU A 170 -14.36 8.78 -4.14
CA LEU A 170 -14.22 9.98 -3.29
C LEU A 170 -14.64 9.77 -1.83
N ARG A 171 -15.11 8.56 -1.47
CA ARG A 171 -15.68 8.30 -0.15
C ARG A 171 -14.59 7.96 0.86
N ILE A 172 -14.48 8.79 1.89
CA ILE A 172 -13.76 8.45 3.12
C ILE A 172 -14.65 7.54 3.96
N ARG A 173 -14.11 6.41 4.42
CA ARG A 173 -14.82 5.42 5.24
C ARG A 173 -14.14 5.26 6.60
N ASP A 174 -14.91 4.82 7.58
CA ASP A 174 -14.35 4.32 8.83
C ASP A 174 -13.50 3.08 8.57
N ALA A 175 -12.34 3.03 9.21
CA ALA A 175 -11.38 1.96 9.09
C ALA A 175 -10.86 1.51 10.46
N THR A 176 -11.62 1.71 11.54
CA THR A 176 -11.14 1.47 12.90
C THR A 176 -10.67 0.03 13.09
N ASP A 177 -11.52 -0.94 12.76
CA ASP A 177 -11.16 -2.37 12.85
C ASP A 177 -10.08 -2.75 11.84
N ALA A 178 -10.20 -2.28 10.60
CA ALA A 178 -9.26 -2.61 9.53
C ALA A 178 -7.83 -2.08 9.81
N ILE A 179 -7.70 -0.94 10.47
CA ILE A 179 -6.40 -0.41 10.92
C ILE A 179 -5.83 -1.27 12.05
N ALA A 180 -6.65 -1.73 13.00
CA ALA A 180 -6.19 -2.65 14.03
C ALA A 180 -5.66 -3.96 13.40
N ASP A 181 -6.37 -4.52 12.43
CA ASP A 181 -5.93 -5.71 11.68
C ASP A 181 -4.61 -5.46 10.92
N ILE A 182 -4.48 -4.32 10.26
CA ILE A 182 -3.24 -3.95 9.54
C ILE A 182 -2.08 -3.77 10.52
N LEU A 183 -2.31 -3.16 11.67
CA LEU A 183 -1.30 -3.01 12.72
C LEU A 183 -0.83 -4.39 13.20
N SER A 184 -1.76 -5.30 13.50
CA SER A 184 -1.42 -6.66 13.90
C SER A 184 -0.65 -7.42 12.81
N LEU A 185 -1.12 -7.35 11.56
CA LEU A 185 -0.53 -8.09 10.45
C LEU A 185 0.87 -7.60 10.06
N TYR A 186 1.09 -6.29 10.12
CA TYR A 186 2.27 -5.65 9.56
C TYR A 186 3.20 -5.02 10.60
N PHE A 187 2.81 -4.83 11.84
CA PHE A 187 3.66 -4.13 12.81
C PHE A 187 3.92 -4.95 14.08
N ASP A 188 3.05 -5.90 14.40
CA ASP A 188 3.27 -6.80 15.52
C ASP A 188 4.13 -8.01 15.11
N ASP A 189 4.84 -8.59 16.06
CA ASP A 189 5.71 -9.76 15.82
C ASP A 189 4.83 -11.01 15.57
N PRO A 190 5.13 -11.85 14.57
CA PRO A 190 4.30 -13.00 14.19
C PRO A 190 4.25 -14.14 15.22
N GLY A 191 4.76 -13.92 16.44
CA GLY A 191 4.68 -14.86 17.55
C GLY A 191 3.29 -14.99 18.18
N ASP A 192 2.39 -14.02 17.95
CA ASP A 192 1.10 -13.91 18.65
C ASP A 192 -0.14 -14.14 17.78
N LEU A 193 0.01 -14.54 16.52
CA LEU A 193 -1.15 -14.89 15.69
C LEU A 193 -1.71 -16.26 16.11
N ASP A 194 -2.87 -16.24 16.78
CA ASP A 194 -3.61 -17.43 17.19
C ASP A 194 -3.92 -18.33 15.96
N ASN A 195 -3.41 -19.56 16.01
CA ASN A 195 -3.47 -20.57 14.94
C ASN A 195 -4.87 -21.21 14.78
N SER A 196 -5.93 -20.59 15.29
CA SER A 196 -7.26 -21.21 15.45
C SER A 196 -8.28 -20.91 14.35
N ILE A 197 -7.93 -20.11 13.31
CA ILE A 197 -8.88 -19.78 12.23
C ILE A 197 -9.05 -20.96 11.26
N PRO A 198 -10.26 -21.55 11.13
CA PRO A 198 -10.53 -22.57 10.14
C PRO A 198 -10.50 -21.97 8.73
N LEU A 199 -9.67 -22.54 7.85
CA LEU A 199 -9.52 -22.07 6.47
C LEU A 199 -10.74 -22.41 5.60
N PRO A 200 -11.20 -21.50 4.73
CA PRO A 200 -12.06 -21.86 3.61
C PRO A 200 -11.25 -22.67 2.58
N ALA A 201 -11.60 -23.94 2.39
CA ALA A 201 -11.11 -24.72 1.25
C ALA A 201 -11.82 -24.27 -0.03
N ALA A 202 -11.17 -23.41 -0.82
CA ALA A 202 -11.64 -23.05 -2.16
C ALA A 202 -10.53 -23.28 -3.19
N PRO A 203 -10.80 -23.97 -4.32
CA PRO A 203 -9.80 -24.17 -5.36
C PRO A 203 -9.53 -22.88 -6.14
N SER A 204 -8.25 -22.67 -6.47
CA SER A 204 -7.85 -21.73 -7.53
C SER A 204 -8.47 -22.17 -8.86
N CYS A 205 -9.04 -21.24 -9.62
CA CYS A 205 -9.50 -21.52 -10.99
C CYS A 205 -8.41 -21.23 -12.06
N ALA A 206 -7.18 -20.90 -11.65
CA ALA A 206 -6.09 -20.57 -12.57
C ALA A 206 -5.01 -21.66 -12.62
N SER A 207 -4.38 -21.79 -13.80
CA SER A 207 -3.25 -22.70 -13.97
C SER A 207 -1.99 -22.16 -13.29
N ASP A 208 -1.10 -23.06 -12.88
CA ASP A 208 0.20 -22.74 -12.28
C ASP A 208 1.01 -21.78 -13.18
N GLN A 209 0.96 -21.97 -14.50
CA GLN A 209 1.60 -21.08 -15.47
C GLN A 209 1.02 -19.67 -15.48
N ALA A 210 -0.32 -19.53 -15.39
CA ALA A 210 -0.97 -18.22 -15.32
C ALA A 210 -0.60 -17.49 -14.02
N VAL A 211 -0.58 -18.20 -12.90
CA VAL A 211 -0.11 -17.68 -11.60
C VAL A 211 1.31 -17.14 -11.72
N LEU A 212 2.26 -17.93 -12.24
CA LEU A 212 3.66 -17.52 -12.36
C LEU A 212 3.82 -16.31 -13.28
N GLN A 213 3.16 -16.30 -14.44
CA GLN A 213 3.21 -15.18 -15.37
C GLN A 213 2.72 -13.88 -14.71
N LYS A 214 1.58 -13.92 -14.02
CA LYS A 214 1.04 -12.76 -13.31
C LYS A 214 1.94 -12.32 -12.16
N ALA A 215 2.42 -13.26 -11.35
CA ALA A 215 3.29 -12.96 -10.22
C ALA A 215 4.63 -12.33 -10.64
N MET A 216 5.23 -12.83 -11.73
CA MET A 216 6.49 -12.30 -12.26
C MET A 216 6.34 -10.95 -12.96
N ALA A 217 5.17 -10.67 -13.55
CA ALA A 217 4.86 -9.41 -14.23
C ALA A 217 4.33 -8.32 -13.28
N ALA A 218 3.93 -8.68 -12.06
CA ALA A 218 3.46 -7.75 -11.06
C ALA A 218 4.54 -6.75 -10.66
N ARG A 219 4.15 -5.67 -9.99
CA ARG A 219 5.09 -4.62 -9.58
C ARG A 219 6.22 -5.15 -8.69
N ASN A 220 5.90 -6.04 -7.76
CA ASN A 220 6.87 -6.74 -6.92
C ASN A 220 7.44 -8.00 -7.60
N GLY A 221 7.32 -8.09 -8.93
CA GLY A 221 7.76 -9.21 -9.74
C GLY A 221 9.27 -9.43 -9.71
N ASP A 222 10.07 -8.38 -9.47
CA ASP A 222 11.51 -8.52 -9.20
C ASP A 222 11.75 -9.31 -7.90
N LYS A 223 11.07 -8.94 -6.80
CA LYS A 223 11.11 -9.67 -5.52
C LYS A 223 10.61 -11.10 -5.70
N PHE A 224 9.52 -11.29 -6.46
CA PHE A 224 9.02 -12.62 -6.78
C PHE A 224 10.06 -13.44 -7.55
N ARG A 225 10.66 -12.90 -8.63
CA ARG A 225 11.68 -13.59 -9.44
C ARG A 225 12.92 -13.92 -8.62
N GLU A 226 13.35 -13.01 -7.74
CA GLU A 226 14.48 -13.21 -6.84
C GLU A 226 14.21 -14.40 -5.89
N LEU A 227 13.06 -14.41 -5.22
CA LEU A 227 12.68 -15.49 -4.31
C LEU A 227 12.42 -16.79 -5.05
N TRP A 228 11.74 -16.73 -6.21
CA TRP A 228 11.50 -17.88 -7.06
C TRP A 228 12.81 -18.54 -7.53
N GLY A 229 13.85 -17.74 -7.78
CA GLY A 229 15.19 -18.21 -8.12
C GLY A 229 16.03 -18.73 -6.93
N GLY A 230 15.50 -18.69 -5.70
CA GLY A 230 16.18 -19.21 -4.51
C GLY A 230 17.01 -18.20 -3.73
N SER A 231 16.94 -16.91 -4.05
CA SER A 231 17.69 -15.90 -3.28
C SER A 231 16.99 -15.59 -1.96
N SER A 232 17.78 -15.55 -0.89
CA SER A 232 17.39 -15.07 0.45
C SER A 232 18.15 -13.79 0.85
N ARG A 233 18.83 -13.14 -0.11
CA ARG A 233 19.69 -11.97 0.16
C ARG A 233 18.94 -10.81 0.79
N GLY A 234 17.70 -10.56 0.33
CA GLY A 234 16.82 -9.54 0.91
C GLY A 234 16.42 -9.78 2.37
N PHE A 235 16.72 -10.95 2.93
CA PHE A 235 16.38 -11.34 4.31
C PHE A 235 17.62 -11.62 5.17
N ASN A 236 18.76 -10.99 4.89
CA ASN A 236 20.04 -11.29 5.57
C ASN A 236 20.38 -12.79 5.53
N SER A 237 20.04 -13.45 4.42
CA SER A 237 20.18 -14.91 4.24
C SER A 237 19.33 -15.75 5.20
N ASN A 238 18.32 -15.17 5.85
CA ASN A 238 17.34 -15.90 6.63
C ASN A 238 16.35 -16.62 5.71
N GLN A 239 16.64 -17.89 5.44
CA GLN A 239 15.86 -18.71 4.53
C GLN A 239 14.40 -18.88 4.96
N SER A 240 14.09 -18.98 6.26
CA SER A 240 12.69 -19.16 6.67
C SER A 240 11.84 -17.92 6.47
N GLN A 241 12.44 -16.73 6.56
CA GLN A 241 11.77 -15.48 6.18
C GLN A 241 11.57 -15.40 4.66
N ALA A 242 12.54 -15.84 3.87
CA ALA A 242 12.41 -15.92 2.41
C ALA A 242 11.30 -16.91 2.00
N ASP A 243 11.22 -18.08 2.64
CA ASP A 243 10.18 -19.08 2.38
C ASP A 243 8.79 -18.50 2.66
N LEU A 244 8.59 -17.91 3.84
CA LEU A 244 7.31 -17.30 4.23
C LEU A 244 6.96 -16.13 3.30
N SER A 245 7.95 -15.33 2.88
CA SER A 245 7.73 -14.26 1.92
C SER A 245 7.29 -14.79 0.56
N LEU A 246 7.88 -15.88 0.06
CA LEU A 246 7.44 -16.50 -1.20
C LEU A 246 6.05 -17.11 -1.06
N CYS A 247 5.76 -17.80 0.06
CA CYS A 247 4.43 -18.35 0.32
C CYS A 247 3.35 -17.27 0.42
N ARG A 248 3.63 -16.10 0.99
CA ARG A 248 2.70 -14.96 0.99
C ARG A 248 2.39 -14.47 -0.42
N LEU A 249 3.42 -14.34 -1.26
CA LEU A 249 3.23 -13.96 -2.67
C LEU A 249 2.42 -15.02 -3.42
N LEU A 250 2.71 -16.31 -3.23
CA LEU A 250 1.98 -17.41 -3.86
C LEU A 250 0.53 -17.49 -3.36
N ALA A 251 0.29 -17.34 -2.06
CA ALA A 251 -1.05 -17.40 -1.46
C ALA A 251 -1.98 -16.36 -2.09
N PHE A 252 -1.49 -15.13 -2.30
CA PHE A 252 -2.24 -14.10 -3.01
C PHE A 252 -2.75 -14.56 -4.38
N TRP A 253 -1.87 -15.11 -5.21
CA TRP A 253 -2.22 -15.52 -6.57
C TRP A 253 -2.97 -16.84 -6.65
N CYS A 254 -2.74 -17.78 -5.72
CA CYS A 254 -3.35 -19.10 -5.76
C CYS A 254 -4.75 -19.13 -5.12
N GLY A 255 -5.15 -18.09 -4.37
CA GLY A 255 -6.23 -18.26 -3.40
C GLY A 255 -5.83 -19.26 -2.30
N PRO A 256 -6.72 -19.60 -1.35
CA PRO A 256 -6.39 -20.50 -0.24
C PRO A 256 -6.20 -21.98 -0.68
N CYS A 257 -5.74 -22.21 -1.92
CA CYS A 257 -5.42 -23.51 -2.47
C CYS A 257 -4.03 -23.96 -2.01
N VAL A 258 -3.98 -24.56 -0.82
CA VAL A 258 -2.76 -25.10 -0.19
C VAL A 258 -1.96 -25.96 -1.17
N ASP A 259 -2.62 -26.85 -1.90
CA ASP A 259 -1.96 -27.76 -2.84
C ASP A 259 -1.27 -27.03 -4.00
N GLN A 260 -1.87 -25.94 -4.51
CA GLN A 260 -1.25 -25.15 -5.59
C GLN A 260 -0.04 -24.38 -5.05
N ILE A 261 -0.15 -23.79 -3.86
CA ILE A 261 0.95 -23.10 -3.21
C ILE A 261 2.11 -24.06 -2.96
N ASP A 262 1.83 -25.26 -2.45
CA ASP A 262 2.85 -26.30 -2.20
C ASP A 262 3.55 -26.74 -3.50
N ARG A 263 2.79 -27.08 -4.55
CA ARG A 263 3.38 -27.47 -5.85
C ARG A 263 4.25 -26.37 -6.46
N LEU A 264 3.79 -25.12 -6.40
CA LEU A 264 4.57 -23.99 -6.88
C LEU A 264 5.82 -23.75 -6.02
N PHE A 265 5.70 -23.78 -4.70
CA PHE A 265 6.85 -23.61 -3.81
C PHE A 265 7.93 -24.67 -4.07
N ARG A 266 7.52 -25.95 -4.23
CA ARG A 266 8.42 -27.06 -4.58
C ARG A 266 9.15 -26.87 -5.91
N SER A 267 8.57 -26.11 -6.82
CA SER A 267 9.16 -25.78 -8.12
C SER A 267 10.11 -24.57 -8.07
N SER A 268 10.22 -23.90 -6.92
CA SER A 268 11.10 -22.75 -6.72
C SER A 268 12.50 -23.15 -6.29
N GLY A 269 13.47 -22.25 -6.44
CA GLY A 269 14.83 -22.40 -5.94
C GLY A 269 14.97 -22.36 -4.41
N LEU A 270 13.90 -22.07 -3.65
CA LEU A 270 13.92 -22.10 -2.17
C LEU A 270 13.59 -23.48 -1.59
N PHE A 271 13.07 -24.39 -2.41
CA PHE A 271 12.71 -25.74 -1.97
C PHE A 271 13.93 -26.51 -1.45
N ARG A 272 13.76 -27.22 -0.32
CA ARG A 272 14.78 -28.06 0.31
C ARG A 272 14.13 -29.09 1.23
N SER A 273 14.91 -30.08 1.68
CA SER A 273 14.45 -31.20 2.54
C SER A 273 13.67 -30.74 3.78
N LYS A 274 14.06 -29.60 4.37
CA LYS A 274 13.37 -28.99 5.51
C LYS A 274 11.87 -28.82 5.29
N TRP A 275 11.43 -28.58 4.05
CA TRP A 275 10.02 -28.40 3.70
C TRP A 275 9.13 -29.54 4.18
N ASP A 276 9.64 -30.78 4.11
CA ASP A 276 8.91 -32.00 4.45
C ASP A 276 9.21 -32.53 5.87
N GLU A 277 10.11 -31.86 6.61
CA GLU A 277 10.44 -32.24 7.98
C GLU A 277 9.29 -31.88 8.94
N ARG A 278 8.97 -32.78 9.87
CA ARG A 278 8.06 -32.49 10.98
C ARG A 278 8.76 -31.57 11.97
N HIS A 279 8.25 -30.36 12.12
CA HIS A 279 8.87 -29.31 12.96
C HIS A 279 7.99 -28.87 14.14
N PHE A 280 6.71 -29.29 14.17
CA PHE A 280 5.74 -28.83 15.16
C PHE A 280 5.17 -29.98 16.00
N SER A 281 4.80 -29.67 17.25
CA SER A 281 4.17 -30.61 18.19
C SER A 281 2.84 -31.18 17.69
N SER A 282 2.19 -30.50 16.75
CA SER A 282 0.99 -30.97 16.03
C SER A 282 1.26 -32.09 15.02
N GLY A 283 2.53 -32.40 14.72
CA GLY A 283 2.93 -33.34 13.68
C GLY A 283 2.96 -32.75 12.26
N ALA A 284 2.64 -31.46 12.10
CA ALA A 284 2.71 -30.75 10.83
C ALA A 284 4.16 -30.59 10.34
N THR A 285 4.33 -30.58 9.01
CA THR A 285 5.62 -30.26 8.40
C THR A 285 5.89 -28.76 8.41
N TYR A 286 7.15 -28.38 8.29
CA TYR A 286 7.54 -26.98 8.15
C TYR A 286 6.83 -26.29 6.97
N GLY A 287 6.72 -26.96 5.82
CA GLY A 287 6.05 -26.44 4.64
C GLY A 287 4.57 -26.18 4.87
N THR A 288 3.85 -27.14 5.45
CA THR A 288 2.41 -26.99 5.76
C THR A 288 2.16 -25.80 6.67
N GLU A 289 2.94 -25.66 7.74
CA GLU A 289 2.79 -24.52 8.66
C GLU A 289 3.15 -23.19 7.98
N THR A 290 4.17 -23.16 7.13
CA THR A 290 4.58 -21.94 6.42
C THR A 290 3.50 -21.48 5.45
N ILE A 291 2.86 -22.41 4.73
CA ILE A 291 1.70 -22.12 3.87
C ILE A 291 0.52 -21.65 4.72
N GLN A 292 0.22 -22.33 5.82
CA GLN A 292 -0.86 -21.97 6.73
C GLN A 292 -0.71 -20.53 7.22
N ARG A 293 0.48 -20.17 7.70
CA ARG A 293 0.80 -18.81 8.16
C ARG A 293 0.67 -17.79 7.04
N ALA A 294 1.10 -18.14 5.82
CA ALA A 294 0.94 -17.26 4.67
C ALA A 294 -0.54 -17.01 4.33
N ILE A 295 -1.38 -18.05 4.36
CA ILE A 295 -2.82 -17.93 4.06
C ILE A 295 -3.55 -17.19 5.20
N VAL A 296 -3.25 -17.49 6.46
CA VAL A 296 -3.85 -16.78 7.61
C VAL A 296 -3.49 -15.30 7.57
N ALA A 297 -2.21 -14.98 7.33
CA ALA A 297 -1.77 -13.60 7.13
C ALA A 297 -2.48 -12.92 5.95
N GLN A 298 -2.78 -13.66 4.87
CA GLN A 298 -3.47 -13.15 3.69
C GLN A 298 -4.95 -12.77 3.94
N GLY A 299 -5.59 -13.40 4.94
CA GLY A 299 -7.00 -13.21 5.24
C GLY A 299 -7.89 -13.59 4.05
N THR A 300 -8.73 -12.66 3.59
CA THR A 300 -9.66 -12.88 2.44
C THR A 300 -9.21 -12.20 1.15
N ALA A 301 -8.07 -11.51 1.16
CA ALA A 301 -7.62 -10.64 0.06
C ALA A 301 -6.85 -11.39 -1.03
N PHE A 302 -7.42 -12.47 -1.56
CA PHE A 302 -6.84 -13.24 -2.66
C PHE A 302 -7.12 -12.64 -4.04
N TYR A 303 -6.26 -12.91 -5.02
CA TYR A 303 -6.45 -12.50 -6.40
C TYR A 303 -7.69 -13.20 -7.00
N ARG A 304 -8.65 -12.39 -7.49
CA ARG A 304 -9.91 -12.89 -8.04
C ARG A 304 -9.80 -13.12 -9.55
N TRP A 305 -9.38 -14.32 -9.93
CA TRP A 305 -9.26 -14.74 -11.34
C TRP A 305 -10.57 -14.66 -12.16
N GLN A 306 -11.73 -14.80 -11.52
CA GLN A 306 -13.04 -14.76 -12.19
C GLN A 306 -13.41 -13.39 -12.81
N ARG A 307 -12.77 -12.28 -12.40
CA ARG A 307 -13.04 -10.97 -13.02
C ARG A 307 -12.48 -10.81 -14.44
N LEU A 308 -11.60 -11.71 -14.88
CA LEU A 308 -11.01 -11.69 -16.22
C LEU A 308 -11.77 -12.53 -17.26
N LEU A 309 -12.75 -13.34 -16.86
CA LEU A 309 -13.56 -14.16 -17.79
C LEU A 309 -14.78 -13.42 -18.36
N ASN A 310 -15.14 -12.24 -17.83
CA ASN A 310 -16.31 -11.47 -18.26
C ASN A 310 -15.98 -10.24 -19.12
N HIS A 311 -14.71 -10.02 -19.47
CA HIS A 311 -14.34 -8.99 -20.44
C HIS A 311 -14.07 -9.68 -21.79
N ASP A 312 -15.15 -9.93 -22.53
CA ASP A 312 -15.05 -10.24 -23.97
C ASP A 312 -15.05 -8.90 -24.72
N PRO A 313 -13.93 -8.51 -25.38
CA PRO A 313 -13.85 -7.26 -26.13
C PRO A 313 -14.68 -7.26 -27.43
N LYS A 314 -15.57 -8.23 -27.63
CA LYS A 314 -16.44 -8.34 -28.81
C LYS A 314 -17.86 -7.80 -28.64
N ASN A 315 -18.19 -7.18 -27.50
CA ASN A 315 -19.51 -6.58 -27.26
C ASN A 315 -19.44 -5.07 -26.93
N GLU A 316 -18.62 -4.32 -27.65
CA GLU A 316 -18.77 -2.86 -27.83
C GLU A 316 -18.59 -2.48 -29.30
#